data_AF-A0A246A979-F1
#
_entry.id   AF-A0A246A979-F1
#
_cell.length_a   1.000
_cell.length_b   1.000
_cell.length_c   1.000
_cell.angle_alpha   90.00
_cell.angle_beta   90.00
_cell.angle_gamma   90.00
#
_symmetry.space_group_name_H-M   'P 1'
#
loop_
_entity.id
_entity.type
_entity.pdbx_description
1 polymer ?
#
loop_
_entity_poly.entity_id
_entity_poly.type
_entity_poly.pdbx_seq_one_letter_code
_entity_poly.pdbx_strand_id
1 'polypeptide(L)' 'MIMEFPHELREHFPDKIIEVRGNADALTVILHAAVDIEKFKNELKKKFAHLDEQQILFIKHENRQDFDKLVLD' A
#
# COMPACT_ATOMS: atom_id res chain seq x y z
N MET A 1 15.94 -4.04 14.73
CA MET A 1 15.35 -2.90 14.01
C MET A 1 14.29 -3.51 13.09
N ILE A 2 13.03 -3.50 13.51
CA ILE A 2 11.93 -4.07 12.75
C ILE A 2 11.64 -3.07 11.65
N MET A 3 12.12 -3.34 10.44
CA MET A 3 12.01 -2.43 9.31
C MET A 3 10.53 -2.25 8.98
N GLU A 4 10.04 -1.02 9.15
CA GLU A 4 8.64 -0.65 9.05
C GLU A 4 8.22 -0.60 7.58
N PHE A 5 7.78 -1.73 7.00
CA PHE A 5 7.15 -1.77 5.67
C PHE A 5 6.13 -0.62 5.41
N PRO A 6 5.28 -0.21 6.38
CA PRO A 6 4.47 1.02 6.24
C PRO A 6 5.27 2.31 6.04
N HIS A 7 6.43 2.45 6.67
CA HIS A 7 7.32 3.60 6.49
C HIS A 7 7.92 3.59 5.07
N GLU A 8 8.41 2.43 4.63
CA GLU A 8 9.00 2.25 3.30
C GLU A 8 8.00 2.53 2.17
N LEU A 9 6.74 2.11 2.33
CA LEU A 9 5.66 2.47 1.42
C LEU A 9 5.52 3.98 1.27
N ARG A 10 5.47 4.70 2.41
CA ARG A 10 5.31 6.16 2.41
C ARG A 10 6.51 6.88 1.82
N GLU A 11 7.74 6.40 2.09
CA GLU A 11 8.96 6.96 1.52
C GLU A 11 9.08 6.73 0.01
N HIS A 12 8.59 5.60 -0.49
CA HIS A 12 8.64 5.29 -1.91
C HIS A 12 7.56 5.95 -2.74
N PHE A 13 6.45 6.33 -2.11
CA PHE A 13 5.30 6.90 -2.79
C PHE A 13 4.73 8.14 -2.07
N PRO A 14 5.55 9.14 -1.69
CA PRO A 14 5.11 10.27 -0.88
C PRO A 14 4.08 11.15 -1.61
N ASP A 15 4.16 11.23 -2.94
CA ASP A 15 3.21 12.01 -3.77
C ASP A 15 1.92 11.26 -4.10
N LYS A 16 1.83 9.96 -3.76
CA LYS A 16 0.67 9.12 -4.06
C LYS A 16 -0.08 8.73 -2.79
N ILE A 17 0.64 8.50 -1.70
CA ILE A 17 0.11 8.03 -0.42
C ILE A 17 -0.09 9.22 0.51
N ILE A 18 -1.32 9.40 0.96
CA ILE A 18 -1.69 10.37 2.00
C ILE A 18 -1.32 9.80 3.38
N GLU A 19 -1.72 8.56 3.61
CA GLU A 19 -1.61 7.92 4.91
C GLU A 19 -1.46 6.40 4.77
N VAL A 20 -0.65 5.81 5.64
CA VAL A 20 -0.54 4.35 5.81
C VAL A 20 -0.90 4.02 7.25
N ARG A 21 -1.84 3.08 7.44
CA ARG A 21 -2.19 2.54 8.77
C ARG A 21 -1.84 1.06 8.81
N GLY A 22 -0.91 0.69 9.67
CA GLY A 22 -0.64 -0.71 9.98
C GLY A 22 -1.56 -1.20 11.09
N ASN A 23 -2.18 -2.35 10.87
CA ASN A 23 -2.78 -3.18 11.91
C ASN A 23 -2.00 -4.51 12.01
N ALA A 24 -2.27 -5.31 13.04
CA ALA A 24 -1.51 -6.54 13.32
C ALA A 24 -1.52 -7.59 12.17
N ASP A 25 -2.49 -7.52 11.26
CA ASP A 25 -2.71 -8.53 10.20
C ASP A 25 -2.65 -7.95 8.78
N ALA A 26 -2.77 -6.62 8.64
CA ALA A 26 -2.86 -5.97 7.33
C ALA A 26 -2.55 -4.48 7.39
N LEU A 27 -2.29 -3.89 6.23
CA LEU A 27 -1.95 -2.49 6.05
C LEU A 27 -3.03 -1.79 5.23
N THR A 28 -3.52 -0.66 5.71
CA THR A 28 -4.40 0.21 4.93
C THR A 28 -3.59 1.35 4.32
N VAL A 29 -3.66 1.51 3.00
CA VAL A 29 -3.02 2.60 2.26
C VAL A 29 -4.10 3.51 1.72
N ILE A 30 -4.01 4.79 2.08
CA ILE A 30 -4.91 5.84 1.61
C ILE A 30 -4.16 6.63 0.55
N LEU A 31 -4.67 6.59 -0.68
CA LEU A 31 -4.12 7.26 -1.83
C LEU A 31 -4.84 8.57 -2.13
N HIS A 32 -4.11 9.50 -2.75
CA HIS A 32 -4.69 10.67 -3.38
C HIS A 32 -5.71 10.27 -4.45
N ALA A 33 -6.79 11.05 -4.59
CA ALA A 33 -7.86 10.78 -5.54
C ALA A 33 -7.40 10.75 -7.01
N ALA A 34 -6.28 11.42 -7.32
CA ALA A 34 -5.68 11.44 -8.66
C ALA A 34 -4.83 10.19 -9.00
N VAL A 35 -4.58 9.31 -8.02
CA VAL A 35 -3.73 8.13 -8.22
C VAL A 35 -4.55 7.00 -8.83
N ASP A 36 -4.04 6.41 -9.90
CA ASP A 36 -4.62 5.21 -10.47
C ASP A 36 -4.29 3.99 -9.59
N ILE A 37 -5.33 3.37 -9.01
CA ILE A 37 -5.20 2.21 -8.11
C ILE A 37 -4.62 0.99 -8.85
N GLU A 38 -5.05 0.71 -10.08
CA GLU A 38 -4.58 -0.47 -10.80
C GLU A 38 -3.10 -0.34 -11.15
N LYS A 39 -2.70 0.84 -11.61
CA LYS A 39 -1.30 1.16 -11.86
C LYS A 39 -0.48 1.06 -10.57
N PHE A 40 -0.98 1.62 -9.47
CA PHE A 40 -0.30 1.57 -8.17
C PHE A 40 -0.13 0.14 -7.67
N LYS A 41 -1.16 -0.71 -7.74
CA LYS A 41 -1.09 -2.14 -7.40
C LYS A 41 -0.01 -2.87 -8.20
N ASN A 42 0.09 -2.61 -9.50
CA ASN A 42 1.13 -3.20 -10.34
C ASN A 42 2.54 -2.73 -9.97
N GLU A 43 2.71 -1.46 -9.64
CA GLU A 43 4.00 -0.93 -9.17
C GLU A 43 4.41 -1.56 -7.83
N LEU A 44 3.46 -1.73 -6.91
CA LEU A 44 3.70 -2.44 -5.64
C LEU A 44 4.12 -3.89 -5.87
N LYS A 45 3.38 -4.64 -6.70
CA LYS A 45 3.73 -6.02 -7.03
C LYS A 45 5.12 -6.15 -7.63
N LYS A 46 5.53 -5.23 -8.50
CA LYS A 46 6.87 -5.26 -9.10
C LYS A 46 7.97 -4.92 -8.08
N LYS A 47 7.71 -3.94 -7.21
CA LYS A 47 8.70 -3.46 -6.26
C LYS A 47 8.90 -4.43 -5.09
N PHE A 48 7.82 -5.08 -4.69
CA PHE A 48 7.75 -6.00 -3.57
C PHE A 48 7.42 -7.43 -4.04
N ALA A 49 7.97 -7.85 -5.18
CA ALA A 49 7.74 -9.18 -5.78
C ALA A 49 8.44 -10.34 -5.06
N HIS A 50 9.17 -10.05 -3.98
CA HIS A 50 10.08 -10.97 -3.30
C HIS A 50 10.01 -10.75 -1.79
N LEU A 51 8.80 -10.64 -1.26
CA LEU A 51 8.63 -10.50 0.18
C LEU A 51 8.83 -11.88 0.83
N ASP A 52 9.58 -11.92 1.94
CA ASP A 52 9.76 -13.16 2.72
C ASP A 52 8.42 -13.65 3.32
N GLU A 53 7.50 -12.72 3.58
CA GLU A 53 6.17 -12.99 4.13
C GLU A 53 5.09 -12.26 3.34
N GLN A 54 3.96 -12.94 3.12
CA GLN A 54 2.81 -12.38 2.44
C GLN A 54 2.29 -11.14 3.16
N GLN A 55 2.16 -10.02 2.44
CA GLN A 55 1.62 -8.77 2.97
C GLN A 55 0.24 -8.47 2.39
N ILE A 56 -0.74 -8.24 3.26
CA ILE A 56 -2.09 -7.87 2.87
C ILE A 56 -2.24 -6.35 2.96
N LEU A 57 -2.58 -5.74 1.83
CA LEU A 57 -2.78 -4.31 1.66
C LEU A 57 -4.23 -4.01 1.28
N PHE A 58 -4.86 -3.11 2.01
CA PHE A 58 -6.16 -2.52 1.69
C PHE A 58 -5.93 -1.11 1.17
N ILE A 59 -6.15 -0.91 -0.12
CA ILE A 59 -5.87 0.33 -0.81
C ILE A 59 -7.19 1.05 -1.08
N LYS A 60 -7.28 2.33 -0.73
CA LYS A 60 -8.44 3.16 -1.07
C LYS A 60 -8.02 4.56 -1.47
N HIS A 61 -8.93 5.30 -2.10
CA HIS A 61 -8.78 6.74 -2.30
C HIS A 61 -9.32 7.53 -1.11
N GLU A 62 -8.79 8.73 -0.87
CA GLU A 62 -9.31 9.67 0.15
C GLU A 62 -10.81 9.93 0.05
N ASN A 63 -11.36 9.93 -1.17
CA ASN A 63 -12.75 10.25 -1.46
C ASN A 63 -13.63 9.01 -1.71
N ARG A 64 -13.09 7.80 -1.55
CA ARG A 64 -13.84 6.54 -1.75
C ARG A 64 -13.92 5.75 -0.44
N GLN A 65 -15.09 5.15 -0.22
CA GLN A 65 -15.32 4.24 0.90
C GLN A 65 -14.99 2.79 0.55
N ASP A 66 -14.84 2.48 -0.74
CA ASP A 66 -14.48 1.15 -1.22
C ASP A 66 -12.97 0.90 -1.06
N PHE A 67 -12.61 -0.35 -0.77
CA PHE A 67 -11.23 -0.79 -0.57
C PHE A 67 -10.87 -1.88 -1.57
N ASP A 68 -9.78 -1.66 -2.29
CA ASP A 68 -9.12 -2.68 -3.10
C ASP A 68 -8.17 -3.50 -2.23
N LYS A 69 -8.41 -4.81 -2.15
CA LYS A 69 -7.48 -5.73 -1.52
C LYS A 69 -6.37 -6.11 -2.50
N LEU A 70 -5.12 -5.89 -2.09
CA LEU A 70 -3.92 -6.36 -2.74
C LEU A 70 -3.19 -7.32 -1.79
N VAL A 71 -2.77 -8.45 -2.33
CA VAL A 71 -1.89 -9.38 -1.64
C VAL A 71 -0.55 -9.36 -2.37
N LEU A 72 0.53 -9.16 -1.62
CA LEU A 72 1.90 -9.23 -2.11
C LEU A 72 2.54 -10.49 -1.55
N ASP A 73 3.22 -11.22 -2.43
CA ASP A 73 4.00 -12.44 -2.19
C ASP A 73 5.31 -12.36 -2.98
#